data_AF-A0A1H3KQC3-F1
#
_entry.id   AF-A0A1H3KQC3-F1
#
_cell.length_a   1.000
_cell.length_b   1.000
_cell.length_c   1.000
_cell.angle_alpha   90.00
_cell.angle_beta   90.00
_cell.angle_gamma   90.00
#
_symmetry.space_group_name_H-M   'P 1'
#
loop_
_entity.id
_entity.type
_entity.pdbx_description
1 polymer ?
#
loop_
_entity_poly.entity_id
_entity_poly.type
_entity_poly.pdbx_seq_one_letter_code
_entity_poly.pdbx_strand_id
1 'polypeptide(L)'
;MNQDDQYVAIVLAANRTPNDPVTNKTDSTCKAFVPVGGKPMIIRGLNALAASDKVKSTISCGPFKALLPKYSELTKHIERGQVIWMENQDSPSRSAEQSFTRVHEDSRKLVSFWRRAKEQHKRSCLIAQALGWKAVLSYLFGYLIQAQALKNISTKTGVRGQAITLPFPQVGIDVNKVNDWLLVESHLEKY
;
A
#
# COMPACT_ATOMS: atom_id res chain seq x y z
N MET A 1 -19.34 -18.07 2.95
CA MET A 1 -18.34 -17.15 3.53
C MET A 1 -19.12 -15.98 4.07
N ASN A 2 -18.96 -15.61 5.35
CA ASN A 2 -19.79 -14.56 5.94
C ASN A 2 -19.38 -13.20 5.38
N GLN A 3 -20.33 -12.28 5.28
CA GLN A 3 -20.12 -10.90 4.78
C GLN A 3 -19.08 -10.13 5.62
N ASP A 4 -18.75 -10.62 6.81
CA ASP A 4 -17.73 -10.11 7.74
C ASP A 4 -16.29 -10.55 7.43
N ASP A 5 -16.06 -11.48 6.48
CA ASP A 5 -14.72 -11.97 6.10
C ASP A 5 -14.08 -11.19 4.94
N GLN A 6 -14.69 -10.08 4.50
CA GLN A 6 -14.19 -9.27 3.38
C GLN A 6 -13.41 -8.04 3.85
N TYR A 7 -12.30 -7.77 3.18
CA TYR A 7 -11.38 -6.68 3.49
C TYR A 7 -11.70 -5.42 2.68
N VAL A 8 -11.34 -4.27 3.24
CA VAL A 8 -11.16 -3.04 2.47
C VAL A 8 -9.70 -2.94 2.07
N ALA A 9 -9.43 -2.84 0.78
CA ALA A 9 -8.07 -2.63 0.27
C ALA A 9 -7.73 -1.13 0.28
N ILE A 10 -6.52 -0.77 0.66
CA ILE A 10 -6.00 0.61 0.58
C ILE A 10 -4.84 0.60 -0.40
N VAL A 11 -4.97 1.35 -1.49
CA VAL A 11 -3.95 1.52 -2.55
C VAL A 11 -3.38 2.91 -2.46
N LEU A 12 -2.07 3.02 -2.25
CA LEU A 12 -1.36 4.29 -2.19
C LEU A 12 -0.67 4.54 -3.54
N ALA A 13 -1.29 5.34 -4.40
CA ALA A 13 -0.88 5.56 -5.78
C ALA A 13 -0.45 7.01 -6.06
N ALA A 14 0.06 7.69 -5.04
CA ALA A 14 0.56 9.05 -5.13
C ALA A 14 2.02 9.11 -5.62
N ASN A 15 2.42 10.25 -6.16
CA ASN A 15 3.82 10.52 -6.50
C ASN A 15 4.61 10.96 -5.26
N ARG A 16 5.86 10.51 -5.15
CA ARG A 16 6.80 10.99 -4.12
C ARG A 16 7.58 12.23 -4.59
N THR A 17 7.83 12.33 -5.88
CA THR A 17 8.61 13.41 -6.52
C THR A 17 8.04 13.73 -7.90
N PRO A 18 8.06 15.00 -8.34
CA PRO A 18 7.59 15.37 -9.68
C PRO A 18 8.49 14.87 -10.82
N ASN A 19 9.73 14.46 -10.51
CA ASN A 19 10.74 14.09 -11.50
C ASN A 19 11.18 12.63 -11.28
N ASP A 20 10.33 11.68 -11.70
CA ASP A 20 10.66 10.25 -11.67
C ASP A 20 11.26 9.81 -13.03
N PRO A 21 12.40 9.09 -13.05
CA PRO A 21 13.06 8.71 -14.30
C PRO A 21 12.18 7.87 -15.25
N VAL A 22 11.27 7.08 -14.70
CA VAL A 22 10.38 6.20 -15.49
C VAL A 22 9.22 7.02 -16.05
N THR A 23 8.65 7.94 -15.26
CA THR A 23 7.58 8.83 -15.73
C THR A 23 8.02 9.71 -16.89
N ASN A 24 9.25 10.23 -16.84
CA ASN A 24 9.82 11.07 -17.90
C ASN A 24 10.00 10.34 -19.23
N LYS A 25 10.28 9.03 -19.18
CA LYS A 25 10.47 8.23 -20.40
C LYS A 25 9.15 7.76 -21.02
N THR A 26 8.08 7.76 -20.24
CA THR A 26 6.78 7.15 -20.61
C THR A 26 5.66 8.18 -20.75
N ASP A 27 5.98 9.48 -20.76
CA ASP A 27 5.04 10.62 -20.75
C ASP A 27 3.90 10.47 -19.72
N SER A 28 4.19 9.73 -18.65
CA SER A 28 3.23 9.42 -17.58
C SER A 28 3.33 10.51 -16.53
N THR A 29 2.19 11.00 -16.05
CA THR A 29 2.16 12.08 -15.04
C THR A 29 2.45 11.57 -13.63
N CYS A 30 2.43 10.26 -13.44
CA CYS A 30 2.57 9.60 -12.15
C CYS A 30 3.08 8.17 -12.32
N LYS A 31 3.93 7.73 -11.38
CA LYS A 31 4.59 6.42 -11.43
C LYS A 31 3.57 5.28 -11.45
N ALA A 32 2.49 5.42 -10.69
CA ALA A 32 1.43 4.43 -10.66
C ALA A 32 0.67 4.31 -12.01
N PHE A 33 0.78 5.30 -12.91
CA PHE A 33 0.20 5.25 -14.26
C PHE A 33 1.18 4.83 -15.35
N VAL A 34 2.45 4.61 -15.01
CA VAL A 34 3.42 4.08 -15.97
C VAL A 34 2.82 2.82 -16.61
N PRO A 35 2.71 2.77 -17.96
CA PRO A 35 2.20 1.60 -18.64
C PRO A 35 3.18 0.45 -18.43
N VAL A 36 2.67 -0.74 -18.14
CA VAL A 36 3.43 -1.97 -18.03
C VAL A 36 2.72 -3.00 -18.90
N GLY A 37 3.32 -3.46 -19.99
CA GLY A 37 2.68 -4.30 -21.01
C GLY A 37 1.44 -3.61 -21.58
N GLY A 38 1.57 -2.33 -21.97
CA GLY A 38 0.49 -1.51 -22.55
C GLY A 38 -0.63 -1.07 -21.59
N LYS A 39 -0.63 -1.51 -20.33
CA LYS A 39 -1.68 -1.19 -19.34
C LYS A 39 -1.11 -0.46 -18.12
N PRO A 40 -1.73 0.64 -17.64
CA PRO A 40 -1.22 1.35 -16.46
C PRO A 40 -1.13 0.44 -15.22
N MET A 41 -0.02 0.54 -14.49
CA MET A 41 0.29 -0.33 -13.34
C MET A 41 -0.81 -0.34 -12.27
N ILE A 42 -1.33 0.83 -11.88
CA ILE A 42 -2.41 0.97 -10.88
C ILE A 42 -3.66 0.21 -11.31
N ILE A 43 -4.01 0.25 -12.59
CA ILE A 43 -5.22 -0.36 -13.11
C ILE A 43 -5.12 -1.89 -13.05
N ARG A 44 -3.92 -2.47 -13.20
CA ARG A 44 -3.69 -3.91 -12.99
C ARG A 44 -4.01 -4.29 -11.54
N GLY A 45 -3.50 -3.52 -10.58
CA GLY A 45 -3.77 -3.73 -9.16
C GLY A 45 -5.25 -3.58 -8.81
N LEU A 46 -5.91 -2.53 -9.30
CA LEU A 46 -7.33 -2.28 -9.05
C LEU A 46 -8.22 -3.37 -9.65
N ASN A 47 -7.92 -3.85 -10.86
CA ASN A 47 -8.66 -4.96 -11.46
C ASN A 47 -8.46 -6.26 -10.68
N ALA A 48 -7.24 -6.56 -10.22
CA ALA A 48 -6.97 -7.74 -9.40
C ALA A 48 -7.73 -7.69 -8.06
N LEU A 49 -7.81 -6.51 -7.44
CA LEU A 49 -8.59 -6.30 -6.22
C LEU A 49 -10.09 -6.42 -6.50
N ALA A 50 -10.59 -5.83 -7.58
CA ALA A 50 -12.01 -5.89 -7.95
C ALA A 50 -12.47 -7.30 -8.34
N ALA A 51 -11.57 -8.13 -8.88
CA ALA A 51 -11.84 -9.53 -9.21
C ALA A 51 -11.76 -10.48 -7.99
N SER A 52 -11.35 -9.98 -6.83
CA SER A 52 -11.19 -10.80 -5.62
C SER A 52 -12.45 -10.80 -4.76
N ASP A 53 -13.02 -11.98 -4.51
CA ASP A 53 -14.16 -12.15 -3.60
C ASP A 53 -13.83 -11.82 -2.13
N LYS A 54 -12.54 -11.59 -1.82
CA LYS A 54 -12.05 -11.20 -0.49
C LYS A 54 -12.04 -9.70 -0.27
N VAL A 55 -12.21 -8.89 -1.32
CA VAL A 55 -12.14 -7.43 -1.23
C VAL A 55 -13.50 -6.85 -1.54
N LYS A 56 -14.16 -6.25 -0.54
CA LYS A 56 -15.48 -5.64 -0.72
C LYS A 56 -15.41 -4.26 -1.39
N SER A 57 -14.34 -3.52 -1.09
CA SER A 57 -14.13 -2.18 -1.62
C SER A 57 -12.66 -1.81 -1.59
N THR A 58 -12.28 -0.87 -2.45
CA THR A 58 -10.91 -0.34 -2.51
C THR A 58 -10.92 1.15 -2.25
N ILE A 59 -10.01 1.64 -1.41
CA ILE A 59 -9.69 3.06 -1.26
C ILE A 59 -8.42 3.33 -2.03
N SER A 60 -8.44 4.28 -2.96
CA SER A 60 -7.25 4.72 -3.70
C SER A 60 -6.85 6.13 -3.26
N CYS A 61 -5.67 6.27 -2.63
CA CYS A 61 -5.08 7.56 -2.34
C CYS A 61 -4.21 8.02 -3.50
N GLY A 62 -4.64 9.09 -4.16
CA GLY A 62 -4.06 9.53 -5.41
C GLY A 62 -4.55 8.72 -6.62
N PRO A 63 -4.16 9.11 -7.84
CA PRO A 63 -3.32 10.28 -8.17
C PRO A 63 -4.05 11.61 -7.96
N PHE A 64 -3.38 12.74 -8.23
CA PHE A 64 -4.01 14.08 -8.24
C PHE A 64 -5.36 14.07 -8.96
N LYS A 65 -6.36 14.71 -8.36
CA LYS A 65 -7.74 14.75 -8.87
C LYS A 65 -7.82 15.21 -10.34
N ALA A 66 -6.98 16.17 -10.73
CA ALA A 66 -6.90 16.70 -12.09
C ALA A 66 -6.52 15.64 -13.15
N LEU A 67 -5.92 14.52 -12.72
CA LEU A 67 -5.53 13.42 -13.60
C LEU A 67 -6.64 12.39 -13.80
N LEU A 68 -7.70 12.40 -12.97
CA LEU A 68 -8.79 11.42 -13.09
C LEU A 68 -9.47 11.41 -14.47
N PRO A 69 -9.78 12.56 -15.11
CA PRO A 69 -10.41 12.56 -16.43
C PRO A 69 -9.55 11.94 -17.52
N LYS A 70 -8.21 11.94 -17.36
CA LYS A 70 -7.27 11.33 -18.33
C LYS A 70 -7.37 9.80 -18.34
N TYR A 71 -7.92 9.19 -17.29
CA TYR A 71 -7.90 7.73 -17.10
C TYR A 71 -9.32 7.18 -16.92
N SER A 72 -9.98 6.91 -18.05
CA SER A 72 -11.37 6.46 -18.11
C SER A 72 -11.64 5.16 -17.34
N GLU A 73 -10.66 4.26 -17.22
CA GLU A 73 -10.83 2.99 -16.47
C GLU A 73 -10.90 3.23 -14.96
N LEU A 74 -10.06 4.10 -14.40
CA LEU A 74 -10.13 4.47 -12.97
C LEU A 74 -11.46 5.18 -12.65
N THR A 75 -11.87 6.12 -13.51
CA THR A 75 -13.15 6.82 -13.37
C THR A 75 -14.33 5.85 -13.36
N LYS A 76 -14.34 4.86 -14.27
CA LYS A 76 -15.36 3.79 -14.28
C LYS A 76 -15.41 3.00 -12.97
N HIS A 77 -14.25 2.67 -12.38
CA HIS A 77 -14.22 1.98 -11.09
C HIS A 77 -14.77 2.85 -9.94
N ILE A 78 -14.54 4.17 -10.00
CA ILE A 78 -15.08 5.13 -9.03
C ILE A 78 -16.60 5.25 -9.19
N GLU A 79 -17.09 5.44 -10.41
CA GLU A 79 -18.52 5.56 -10.73
C GLU A 79 -19.31 4.30 -10.36
N ARG A 80 -18.69 3.12 -10.51
CA ARG A 80 -19.26 1.83 -10.09
C ARG A 80 -19.22 1.61 -8.57
N GLY A 81 -18.67 2.54 -7.80
CA GLY A 81 -18.50 2.41 -6.34
C GLY A 81 -17.47 1.36 -5.91
N GLN A 82 -16.70 0.80 -6.84
CA GLN A 82 -15.67 -0.20 -6.55
C GLN A 82 -14.42 0.45 -5.92
N VAL A 83 -14.15 1.71 -6.29
CA VAL A 83 -13.02 2.49 -5.79
C VAL A 83 -13.51 3.79 -5.17
N ILE A 84 -13.14 4.01 -3.91
CA ILE A 84 -13.28 5.28 -3.20
C ILE A 84 -11.97 6.04 -3.40
N TRP A 85 -12.01 7.12 -4.18
CA TRP A 85 -10.83 7.96 -4.36
C TRP A 85 -10.65 8.93 -3.19
N MET A 86 -9.40 9.14 -2.77
CA MET A 86 -9.00 10.08 -1.74
C MET A 86 -7.78 10.90 -2.19
N GLU A 87 -7.73 12.15 -1.75
CA GLU A 87 -6.54 13.00 -1.89
C GLU A 87 -5.35 12.36 -1.16
N ASN A 88 -4.17 12.41 -1.76
CA ASN A 88 -2.96 11.99 -1.07
C ASN A 88 -2.53 13.03 -0.03
N GLN A 89 -1.90 12.57 1.05
CA GLN A 89 -1.25 13.42 2.04
C GLN A 89 0.21 13.67 1.66
N ASP A 90 0.90 14.46 2.49
CA ASP A 90 2.33 14.78 2.38
C ASP A 90 3.29 13.58 2.34
N SER A 91 2.79 12.39 2.65
CA SER A 91 3.56 11.16 2.71
C SER A 91 2.67 9.92 2.59
N PRO A 92 3.22 8.78 2.09
CA PRO A 92 2.45 7.54 1.96
C PRO A 92 1.82 7.10 3.27
N SER A 93 2.55 7.15 4.38
CA SER A 93 2.00 6.71 5.66
C SER A 93 0.94 7.66 6.23
N ARG A 94 0.99 8.98 5.97
CA ARG A 94 -0.14 9.86 6.36
C ARG A 94 -1.38 9.57 5.50
N SER A 95 -1.18 9.24 4.22
CA SER A 95 -2.27 8.80 3.33
C SER A 95 -2.89 7.47 3.81
N ALA A 96 -2.06 6.53 4.24
CA ALA A 96 -2.52 5.29 4.87
C ALA A 96 -3.31 5.56 6.16
N GLU A 97 -2.79 6.40 7.05
CA GLU A 97 -3.47 6.81 8.28
C GLU A 97 -4.85 7.41 8.00
N GLN A 98 -4.94 8.33 7.04
CA GLN A 98 -6.21 8.95 6.62
C GLN A 98 -7.18 7.91 6.02
N SER A 99 -6.68 6.92 5.29
CA SER A 99 -7.51 5.84 4.75
C SER A 99 -8.06 4.96 5.88
N PHE A 100 -7.22 4.62 6.87
CA PHE A 100 -7.62 3.79 8.00
C PHE A 100 -8.77 4.39 8.81
N THR A 101 -8.81 5.72 9.00
CA THR A 101 -9.91 6.38 9.71
C THR A 101 -11.24 6.29 8.97
N ARG A 102 -11.23 5.99 7.66
CA ARG A 102 -12.42 5.80 6.84
C ARG A 102 -12.91 4.35 6.78
N VAL A 103 -12.04 3.39 7.11
CA VAL A 103 -12.36 1.95 7.06
C VAL A 103 -13.16 1.50 8.28
N HIS A 104 -12.70 1.86 9.49
CA HIS A 104 -13.33 1.41 10.73
C HIS A 104 -12.98 2.33 11.90
N GLU A 105 -13.89 2.46 12.86
CA GLU A 105 -13.73 3.31 14.03
C GLU A 105 -12.56 2.89 14.94
N ASP A 106 -12.36 1.59 15.12
CA ASP A 106 -11.26 1.05 15.92
C ASP A 106 -9.88 1.26 15.30
N SER A 107 -9.81 1.55 13.99
CA SER A 107 -8.56 1.87 13.30
C SER A 107 -7.88 3.12 13.88
N ARG A 108 -8.61 3.98 14.61
CA ARG A 108 -8.04 5.15 15.30
C ARG A 108 -6.92 4.78 16.27
N LYS A 109 -7.03 3.64 16.99
CA LYS A 109 -5.98 3.15 17.90
C LYS A 109 -4.73 2.73 17.12
N LEU A 110 -4.91 2.05 16.00
CA LEU A 110 -3.82 1.68 15.10
C LEU A 110 -3.15 2.90 14.48
N VAL A 111 -3.93 3.87 13.98
CA VAL A 111 -3.45 5.12 13.38
C VAL A 111 -2.63 5.93 14.39
N SER A 112 -3.14 6.09 15.62
CA SER A 112 -2.42 6.81 16.68
C SER A 112 -1.13 6.10 17.12
N PHE A 113 -1.11 4.77 17.15
CA PHE A 113 0.10 3.99 17.37
C PHE A 113 1.11 4.21 16.23
N TRP A 114 0.65 4.10 14.99
CA TRP A 114 1.48 4.23 13.80
C TRP A 114 2.08 5.63 13.63
N ARG A 115 1.28 6.68 13.85
CA ARG A 115 1.75 8.08 13.82
C ARG A 115 2.87 8.32 14.82
N ARG A 116 2.70 7.85 16.07
CA ARG A 116 3.75 7.92 17.10
C ARG A 116 5.01 7.18 16.70
N ALA A 117 4.87 5.99 16.12
CA ALA A 117 6.01 5.21 15.63
C ALA A 117 6.77 5.93 14.49
N LYS A 118 6.05 6.56 13.57
CA LYS A 118 6.63 7.27 12.41
C LYS A 118 7.32 8.58 12.78
N GLU A 119 6.69 9.42 13.60
CA GLU A 119 7.28 10.70 14.07
C GLU A 119 8.61 10.47 14.80
N GLN A 120 8.78 9.29 15.40
CA GLN A 120 9.95 8.90 16.16
C GLN A 120 10.87 7.93 15.40
N HIS A 121 10.65 7.66 14.11
CA HIS A 121 11.41 6.69 13.32
C HIS A 121 12.92 7.00 13.24
N LYS A 122 13.33 8.25 13.51
CA LYS A 122 14.74 8.65 13.61
C LYS A 122 15.39 8.30 14.95
N ARG A 123 14.64 7.84 15.95
CA ARG A 123 15.10 7.51 17.31
C ARG A 123 14.90 6.03 17.62
N SER A 124 15.95 5.23 17.43
CA SER A 124 15.96 3.76 17.58
C SER A 124 15.43 3.25 18.93
N CYS A 125 15.57 4.03 20.01
CA CYS A 125 15.13 3.65 21.36
C CYS A 125 13.62 3.43 21.49
N LEU A 126 12.81 4.02 20.60
CA LEU A 126 11.36 3.89 20.63
C LEU A 126 10.82 2.65 19.90
N ILE A 127 11.62 1.99 19.05
CA ILE A 127 11.31 0.64 18.57
C ILE A 127 11.19 -0.30 19.78
N ALA A 128 12.04 -0.11 20.78
CA ALA A 128 11.98 -0.87 22.02
C ALA A 128 10.76 -0.54 22.89
N GLN A 129 10.28 0.70 22.89
CA GLN A 129 9.04 1.05 23.60
C GLN A 129 7.78 0.56 22.83
N ALA A 130 7.81 0.65 21.50
CA ALA A 130 6.71 0.24 20.63
C ALA A 130 6.57 -1.29 20.52
N LEU A 131 7.67 -2.04 20.40
CA LEU A 131 7.67 -3.51 20.27
C LEU A 131 7.96 -4.24 21.59
N GLY A 132 8.56 -3.55 22.58
CA GLY A 132 9.02 -4.11 23.85
C GLY A 132 10.51 -4.46 23.81
N TRP A 133 11.24 -4.23 24.92
CA TRP A 133 12.69 -4.52 25.01
C TRP A 133 13.02 -5.98 24.71
N LYS A 134 12.15 -6.93 25.11
CA LYS A 134 12.28 -8.35 24.78
C LYS A 134 12.27 -8.59 23.27
N ALA A 135 11.38 -7.93 22.51
CA ALA A 135 11.32 -8.08 21.06
C ALA A 135 12.57 -7.52 20.36
N VAL A 136 13.13 -6.43 20.89
CA VAL A 136 14.39 -5.86 20.38
C VAL A 136 15.58 -6.78 20.65
N LEU A 137 15.67 -7.34 21.86
CA LEU A 137 16.70 -8.33 22.17
C LEU A 137 16.54 -9.58 21.29
N SER A 138 15.33 -10.10 21.14
CA SER A 138 15.07 -11.22 20.24
C SER A 138 15.44 -10.91 18.80
N TYR A 139 15.20 -9.69 18.30
CA TYR A 139 15.62 -9.27 16.97
C TYR A 139 17.14 -9.25 16.83
N LEU A 140 17.84 -8.68 17.81
CA LEU A 140 19.30 -8.60 17.83
C LEU A 140 19.95 -9.99 17.79
N PHE A 141 19.34 -10.97 18.45
CA PHE A 141 19.80 -12.36 18.47
C PHE A 141 19.18 -13.23 17.36
N GLY A 142 18.44 -12.65 16.40
CA GLY A 142 17.85 -13.37 15.28
C GLY A 142 16.64 -14.25 15.62
N TYR A 143 16.13 -14.18 16.84
CA TYR A 143 14.99 -14.97 17.34
C TYR A 143 13.63 -14.28 17.13
N LEU A 144 13.58 -13.09 16.52
CA LEU A 144 12.31 -12.40 16.29
C LEU A 144 11.55 -13.02 15.11
N ILE A 145 10.50 -13.77 15.43
CA ILE A 145 9.57 -14.31 14.44
C ILE A 145 8.51 -13.25 14.11
N GLN A 146 8.16 -13.10 12.82
CA GLN A 146 7.14 -12.14 12.35
C GLN A 146 5.81 -12.25 13.12
N ALA A 147 5.40 -13.47 13.45
CA ALA A 147 4.21 -13.74 14.25
C ALA A 147 4.27 -13.10 15.66
N GLN A 148 5.45 -13.07 16.28
CA GLN A 148 5.64 -12.47 17.61
C GLN A 148 5.53 -10.94 17.55
N ALA A 149 6.11 -10.32 16.51
CA ALA A 149 6.00 -8.89 16.29
C ALA A 149 4.54 -8.45 16.06
N LEU A 150 3.82 -9.19 15.21
CA LEU A 150 2.40 -8.96 14.96
C LEU A 150 1.54 -9.17 16.21
N LYS A 151 1.80 -10.20 16.99
CA LYS A 151 1.10 -10.45 18.27
C LYS A 151 1.29 -9.27 19.21
N ASN A 152 2.51 -8.77 19.37
CA ASN A 152 2.80 -7.63 20.24
C ASN A 152 2.08 -6.35 19.81
N ILE A 153 2.07 -6.05 18.50
CA ILE A 153 1.34 -4.90 17.95
C ILE A 153 -0.17 -5.08 18.16
N SER A 154 -0.69 -6.29 17.92
CA SER A 154 -2.11 -6.60 18.07
C SER A 154 -2.57 -6.43 19.51
N THR A 155 -1.81 -6.91 20.49
CA THR A 155 -2.11 -6.72 21.92
C THR A 155 -2.09 -5.24 22.32
N LYS A 156 -1.16 -4.45 21.79
CA LYS A 156 -1.04 -3.02 22.14
C LYS A 156 -2.11 -2.13 21.49
N THR A 157 -2.56 -2.49 20.30
CA THR A 157 -3.50 -1.67 19.51
C THR A 157 -4.95 -2.15 19.64
N GLY A 158 -5.16 -3.40 20.07
CA GLY A 158 -6.46 -4.07 20.03
C GLY A 158 -6.90 -4.48 18.62
N VAL A 159 -6.05 -4.26 17.60
CA VAL A 159 -6.36 -4.60 16.20
C VAL A 159 -5.69 -5.92 15.85
N ARG A 160 -6.45 -6.83 15.25
CA ARG A 160 -5.92 -8.11 14.78
C ARG A 160 -5.12 -7.90 13.50
N GLY A 161 -3.80 -8.02 13.57
CA GLY A 161 -2.92 -8.05 12.40
C GLY A 161 -2.57 -9.49 12.01
N GLN A 162 -2.59 -9.80 10.71
CA GLN A 162 -2.12 -11.07 10.16
C GLN A 162 -1.14 -10.80 9.02
N ALA A 163 0.01 -11.49 9.04
CA ALA A 163 0.90 -11.54 7.88
C ALA A 163 0.37 -12.58 6.90
N ILE A 164 0.31 -12.21 5.63
CA ILE A 164 -0.01 -13.12 4.54
C ILE A 164 1.30 -13.39 3.79
N THR A 165 1.73 -14.65 3.79
CA THR A 165 2.88 -15.09 2.99
C THR A 165 2.41 -15.28 1.56
N LEU A 166 3.01 -14.53 0.63
CA LEU A 166 2.72 -14.66 -0.79
C LEU A 166 3.77 -15.60 -1.41
N PRO A 167 3.35 -16.63 -2.18
CA PRO A 167 4.29 -17.54 -2.86
C PRO A 167 4.92 -16.89 -4.11
N PHE A 168 4.54 -15.65 -4.42
CA PHE A 168 4.97 -14.90 -5.60
C PHE A 168 5.94 -13.78 -5.19
N PRO A 169 7.26 -14.00 -5.25
CA PRO A 169 8.24 -12.98 -4.87
C PRO A 169 8.16 -11.71 -5.75
N GLN A 170 7.59 -11.83 -6.97
CA GLN A 170 7.41 -10.73 -7.90
C GLN A 170 6.55 -9.59 -7.32
N VAL A 171 5.67 -9.89 -6.36
CA VAL A 171 4.83 -8.89 -5.69
C VAL A 171 5.67 -7.87 -4.90
N GLY A 172 6.89 -8.24 -4.48
CA GLY A 172 7.80 -7.34 -3.77
C GLY A 172 8.71 -6.51 -4.67
N ILE A 173 8.71 -6.73 -5.99
CA ILE A 173 9.61 -6.06 -6.93
C ILE A 173 8.98 -4.74 -7.37
N ASP A 174 9.63 -3.63 -7.02
CA ASP A 174 9.19 -2.28 -7.39
C ASP A 174 9.98 -1.75 -8.60
N VAL A 175 9.29 -1.12 -9.55
CA VAL A 175 9.87 -0.56 -10.77
C VAL A 175 10.38 0.85 -10.48
N ASN A 176 11.62 1.02 -10.04
CA ASN A 176 12.14 2.34 -9.65
C ASN A 176 13.01 3.00 -10.73
N LYS A 177 13.56 2.20 -11.64
CA LYS A 177 14.46 2.66 -12.69
C LYS A 177 13.89 2.29 -14.06
N VAL A 178 14.34 3.02 -15.07
CA VAL A 178 14.02 2.73 -16.48
C VAL A 178 14.44 1.30 -16.87
N ASN A 179 15.56 0.80 -16.35
CA ASN A 179 16.01 -0.56 -16.62
C ASN A 179 15.08 -1.60 -15.98
N ASP A 180 14.53 -1.32 -14.79
CA ASP A 180 13.55 -2.20 -14.15
C ASP A 180 12.28 -2.26 -15.01
N TRP A 181 11.87 -1.11 -15.55
CA TRP A 181 10.69 -1.02 -16.42
C TRP A 181 10.88 -1.83 -17.71
N LEU A 182 12.01 -1.64 -18.41
CA LEU A 182 12.35 -2.42 -19.61
C LEU A 182 12.43 -3.93 -19.32
N LEU A 183 12.95 -4.30 -18.15
CA LEU A 183 13.01 -5.70 -17.73
C LEU A 183 11.60 -6.27 -17.59
N VAL A 184 10.69 -5.56 -16.92
CA VAL A 184 9.30 -6.02 -16.76
C VAL A 184 8.60 -6.11 -18.11
N GLU A 185 8.76 -5.13 -18.99
CA GLU A 185 8.20 -5.18 -20.36
C GLU A 185 8.67 -6.44 -21.11
N SER A 186 9.98 -6.72 -21.10
CA SER A 186 10.54 -7.91 -21.77
C SER A 186 10.04 -9.24 -21.20
N HIS A 187 9.58 -9.27 -19.96
CA HIS A 187 8.98 -10.47 -19.37
C HIS A 187 7.51 -10.62 -19.78
N LEU A 188 6.79 -9.52 -19.99
CA LEU A 188 5.40 -9.53 -20.39
C LEU A 188 5.23 -9.84 -21.88
N GLU A 189 6.17 -9.44 -22.73
CA GLU A 189 6.18 -9.80 -24.16
C GLU A 189 6.36 -11.31 -24.41
N LYS A 190 6.79 -12.08 -23.41
CA LYS A 190 6.97 -13.53 -23.50
C LYS A 190 5.69 -14.34 -23.24
N TYR A 191 4.59 -13.68 -22.90
CA TYR A 191 3.27 -14.27 -22.62
C TYR A 191 2.18 -13.62 -23.45
#